data_AF-A0A9P8FWN3-F1
#
_entry.id   AF-A0A9P8FWN3-F1
#
_cell.length_a   1.000
_cell.length_b   1.000
_cell.length_c   1.000
_cell.angle_alpha   90.00
_cell.angle_beta   90.00
_cell.angle_gamma   90.00
#
_symmetry.space_group_name_H-M   'P 1'
#
loop_
_entity.id
_entity.type
_entity.pdbx_description
1 polymer ?
#
loop_
_entity_poly.entity_id
_entity_poly.type
_entity_poly.pdbx_seq_one_letter_code
_entity_poly.pdbx_strand_id
1 'polypeptide(L)'
;MGAVQSDLKSNIVQASSGNVAIPPTLTEFWQTFWQRPETAEHVFETITPSDLRTMRDDPKSFKNFETLILTLSLHLIHLRWADDSLFEKDAAAFTREALNCVRTLTRVLPFVYECDRLSTWEQSFFWEPTDKLSPPTISRNISGESTTAETLDHSGSSSHHDPSKCLGVELIDTLLDLAFWSGFTLPINMNGKNGPTYGFWQSGIAYERRLETSKEFESRRTEIMQLLLVLESKCIYKPANAFTAFGCEAIDFISNHHDRKKVQYLLCSLLNTVLKYQPDARYLSPSPREVHETHVRTCLHFLQVNLLNRTPWVEGSAPPDNRFRDLFSHLHKATHLQFLADGILKILRQPLEANSNGLNIVQRPLVWAHEIIPLLWESLYSNKYFRAFICETGRQFELTVFLLFYILDPNKNVEGVKRVSLLCVQTMSENPEYAISLNKQFEGHDNLPSFMQIKNFHGSYADYLFTWLLTLLRPNKNGHLDAMAAALVGIIVNVSPYISHLGRATSLKLIQLVDLYTRNSLSTSVEMNAMVLTHMVRAVNSMLEEYKPGTENENLLWAIWKYGTTFEHLADLRMEVDPSFKQVVEQIRESGITEPTLCPDGTVLHPLIAASDIANLDKDKAPRPRLGRGRT
;
A
#
# COMPACT_ATOMS: atom_id res chain seq x y z
N MET A 1 13.48 -15.63 -38.99
CA MET A 1 12.44 -15.11 -38.06
C MET A 1 11.02 -15.59 -38.41
N GLY A 2 10.65 -15.80 -39.68
CA GLY A 2 9.26 -16.20 -40.05
C GLY A 2 8.78 -17.61 -39.66
N ALA A 3 9.67 -18.58 -39.40
CA ALA A 3 9.30 -19.96 -39.06
C ALA A 3 9.11 -20.23 -37.55
N VAL A 4 9.58 -19.33 -36.67
CA VAL A 4 9.41 -19.49 -35.21
C VAL A 4 8.06 -18.91 -34.76
N GLN A 5 7.63 -17.80 -35.39
CA GLN A 5 6.28 -17.25 -35.22
C GLN A 5 5.18 -18.19 -35.76
N SER A 6 5.47 -19.05 -36.74
CA SER A 6 4.45 -19.93 -37.32
C SER A 6 4.01 -21.05 -36.37
N ASP A 7 4.93 -21.62 -35.59
CA ASP A 7 4.67 -22.84 -34.81
C ASP A 7 3.94 -22.54 -33.49
N LEU A 8 4.34 -21.50 -32.76
CA LEU A 8 3.63 -21.09 -31.54
C LEU A 8 2.21 -20.60 -31.87
N LYS A 9 2.08 -19.84 -32.96
CA LYS A 9 0.79 -19.32 -33.42
C LYS A 9 -0.13 -20.43 -33.94
N SER A 10 0.40 -21.40 -34.68
CA SER A 10 -0.40 -22.54 -35.15
C SER A 10 -0.88 -23.38 -33.96
N ASN A 11 -0.02 -23.63 -32.99
CA ASN A 11 -0.36 -24.43 -31.82
C ASN A 11 -1.41 -23.75 -30.92
N ILE A 12 -1.33 -22.43 -30.70
CA ILE A 12 -2.37 -21.74 -29.92
C ILE A 12 -3.71 -21.73 -30.65
N VAL A 13 -3.73 -21.55 -31.97
CA VAL A 13 -4.96 -21.63 -32.79
C VAL A 13 -5.55 -23.05 -32.76
N GLN A 14 -4.69 -24.07 -32.80
CA GLN A 14 -5.12 -25.46 -32.68
C GLN A 14 -5.71 -25.74 -31.29
N ALA A 15 -5.08 -25.22 -30.22
CA ALA A 15 -5.57 -25.37 -28.85
C ALA A 15 -6.90 -24.62 -28.62
N SER A 16 -7.10 -23.47 -29.28
CA SER A 16 -8.30 -22.63 -29.18
C SER A 16 -9.44 -23.03 -30.11
N SER A 17 -9.20 -23.94 -31.05
CA SER A 17 -10.25 -24.50 -31.88
C SER A 17 -11.24 -25.29 -31.02
N GLY A 18 -12.46 -24.75 -30.81
CA GLY A 18 -13.50 -25.26 -29.90
C GLY A 18 -14.07 -26.66 -30.19
N ASN A 19 -13.35 -27.51 -30.92
CA ASN A 19 -13.70 -28.92 -31.11
C ASN A 19 -12.49 -29.87 -30.98
N VAL A 20 -11.32 -29.35 -30.61
CA VAL A 20 -10.08 -30.13 -30.52
C VAL A 20 -9.72 -30.33 -29.05
N ALA A 21 -9.56 -31.59 -28.64
CA ALA A 21 -8.95 -31.93 -27.36
C ALA A 21 -7.55 -32.51 -27.64
N ILE A 22 -6.52 -31.83 -27.18
CA ILE A 22 -5.13 -32.22 -27.40
C ILE A 22 -4.71 -33.15 -26.27
N PRO A 23 -4.15 -34.34 -26.56
CA PRO A 23 -3.71 -35.25 -25.51
C PRO A 23 -2.68 -34.59 -24.57
N PRO A 24 -2.82 -34.69 -23.25
CA PRO A 24 -1.82 -34.21 -22.30
C PRO A 24 -0.45 -34.87 -22.48
N THR A 25 -0.42 -36.10 -23.01
CA THR A 25 0.79 -36.86 -23.30
C THR A 25 1.53 -36.38 -24.56
N LEU A 26 0.97 -35.46 -25.34
CA LEU A 26 1.60 -34.93 -26.55
C LEU A 26 2.65 -33.87 -26.18
N THR A 27 3.76 -34.33 -25.60
CA THR A 27 4.79 -33.46 -25.00
C THR A 27 5.39 -32.47 -25.99
N GLU A 28 5.63 -32.86 -27.24
CA GLU A 28 6.17 -31.98 -28.29
C GLU A 28 5.29 -30.75 -28.55
N PHE A 29 3.96 -30.92 -28.45
CA PHE A 29 3.02 -29.82 -28.61
C PHE A 29 3.13 -28.84 -27.44
N TRP A 30 3.05 -29.34 -26.20
CA TRP A 30 3.07 -28.48 -25.02
C TRP A 30 4.43 -27.80 -24.82
N GLN A 31 5.53 -28.48 -25.16
CA GLN A 31 6.89 -27.93 -25.12
C GLN A 31 7.04 -26.63 -25.90
N THR A 32 6.24 -26.44 -26.96
CA THR A 32 6.31 -25.20 -27.74
C THR A 32 6.04 -23.95 -26.92
N PHE A 33 5.22 -24.02 -25.87
CA PHE A 33 4.87 -22.86 -25.03
C PHE A 33 6.00 -22.39 -24.10
N TRP A 34 7.04 -23.21 -23.84
CA TRP A 34 8.21 -22.77 -23.08
C TRP A 34 9.52 -22.76 -23.88
N GLN A 35 9.60 -23.47 -25.01
CA GLN A 35 10.79 -23.48 -25.86
C GLN A 35 10.80 -22.40 -26.95
N ARG A 36 9.63 -22.03 -27.49
CA ARG A 36 9.53 -21.16 -28.68
C ARG A 36 9.40 -19.66 -28.40
N PRO A 37 8.76 -19.20 -27.30
CA PRO A 37 8.69 -17.76 -27.08
C PRO A 37 10.08 -17.13 -26.91
N GLU A 38 10.22 -15.89 -27.37
CA GLU A 38 11.50 -15.18 -27.37
C GLU A 38 11.47 -14.07 -26.31
N THR A 39 10.39 -13.30 -26.28
CA THR A 39 10.16 -12.17 -25.37
C THR A 39 8.76 -12.23 -24.76
N ALA A 40 8.52 -11.43 -23.71
CA ALA A 40 7.18 -11.23 -23.17
C ALA A 40 6.23 -10.65 -24.23
N GLU A 41 6.68 -9.67 -25.02
CA GLU A 41 5.90 -9.08 -26.13
C GLU A 41 5.45 -10.15 -27.13
N HIS A 42 6.36 -11.05 -27.53
CA HIS A 42 6.04 -12.15 -28.44
C HIS A 42 4.91 -13.04 -27.89
N VAL A 43 4.90 -13.34 -26.58
CA VAL A 43 3.81 -14.11 -25.94
C VAL A 43 2.49 -13.34 -26.00
N PHE A 44 2.49 -12.05 -25.63
CA PHE A 44 1.27 -11.25 -25.54
C PHE A 44 0.65 -10.94 -26.90
N GLU A 45 1.47 -10.82 -27.95
CA GLU A 45 1.02 -10.66 -29.34
C GLU A 45 0.52 -11.97 -29.95
N THR A 46 1.17 -13.10 -29.64
CA THR A 46 0.83 -14.40 -30.24
C THR A 46 -0.36 -15.06 -29.56
N ILE A 47 -0.41 -15.03 -28.23
CA ILE A 47 -1.51 -15.60 -27.43
C ILE A 47 -2.54 -14.49 -27.20
N THR A 48 -3.54 -14.44 -28.08
CA THR A 48 -4.52 -13.36 -28.08
C THR A 48 -5.59 -13.56 -26.99
N PRO A 49 -6.26 -12.49 -26.53
CA PRO A 49 -7.38 -12.61 -25.59
C PRO A 49 -8.54 -13.45 -26.17
N SER A 50 -8.73 -13.41 -27.49
CA SER A 50 -9.79 -14.16 -28.17
C SER A 50 -9.52 -15.67 -28.11
N ASP A 51 -8.27 -16.08 -28.32
CA ASP A 51 -7.86 -17.48 -28.23
C ASP A 51 -8.12 -18.04 -26.83
N LEU A 52 -7.69 -17.30 -25.79
CA LEU A 52 -7.83 -17.72 -24.41
C LEU A 52 -9.29 -17.79 -23.95
N ARG A 53 -10.12 -16.82 -24.33
CA ARG A 53 -11.57 -16.87 -24.05
C ARG A 53 -12.24 -18.02 -24.77
N THR A 54 -11.87 -18.29 -26.03
CA THR A 54 -12.42 -19.43 -26.79
C THR A 54 -12.00 -20.77 -26.18
N MET A 55 -10.73 -20.91 -25.78
CA MET A 55 -10.24 -22.08 -25.03
C MET A 55 -10.99 -22.26 -23.70
N ARG A 56 -11.27 -21.17 -22.99
CA ARG A 56 -11.92 -21.20 -21.69
C ARG A 56 -13.43 -21.48 -21.77
N ASP A 57 -14.08 -20.95 -22.80
CA ASP A 57 -15.54 -20.94 -22.91
C ASP A 57 -16.12 -22.18 -23.60
N ASP A 58 -15.34 -22.84 -24.46
CA ASP A 58 -15.77 -24.10 -25.08
C ASP A 58 -15.43 -25.32 -24.21
N PRO A 59 -16.40 -26.21 -23.90
CA PRO A 59 -16.17 -27.35 -23.01
C PRO A 59 -15.09 -28.35 -23.45
N LYS A 60 -14.84 -28.49 -24.77
CA LYS A 60 -13.83 -29.43 -25.27
C LYS A 60 -12.43 -28.82 -25.20
N SER A 61 -12.28 -27.57 -25.62
CA SER A 61 -11.00 -26.86 -25.56
C SER A 61 -10.63 -26.42 -24.14
N PHE A 62 -11.57 -26.38 -23.19
CA PHE A 62 -11.28 -26.12 -21.78
C PHE A 62 -10.27 -27.12 -21.19
N LYS A 63 -10.28 -28.37 -21.65
CA LYS A 63 -9.26 -29.36 -21.26
C LYS A 63 -7.86 -28.96 -21.73
N ASN A 64 -7.73 -28.32 -22.89
CA ASN A 64 -6.47 -27.78 -23.37
C ASN A 64 -6.00 -26.62 -22.50
N PHE A 65 -6.95 -25.78 -22.06
CA PHE A 65 -6.68 -24.67 -21.15
C PHE A 65 -6.16 -25.17 -19.79
N GLU A 66 -6.81 -26.17 -19.19
CA GLU A 66 -6.34 -26.85 -17.98
C GLU A 66 -4.94 -27.45 -18.19
N THR A 67 -4.75 -28.20 -19.28
CA THR A 67 -3.48 -28.88 -19.57
C THR A 67 -2.34 -27.90 -19.78
N LEU A 68 -2.59 -26.76 -20.43
CA LEU A 68 -1.60 -25.70 -20.61
C LEU A 68 -1.11 -25.16 -19.27
N ILE A 69 -2.04 -24.78 -18.38
CA ILE A 69 -1.71 -24.24 -17.06
C ILE A 69 -0.97 -25.29 -16.22
N LEU A 70 -1.47 -26.53 -16.20
CA LEU A 70 -0.87 -27.62 -15.45
C LEU A 70 0.57 -27.89 -15.91
N THR A 71 0.76 -28.06 -17.23
CA THR A 71 2.07 -28.45 -17.79
C THR A 71 3.12 -27.37 -17.55
N LEU A 72 2.77 -26.09 -17.71
CA LEU A 72 3.69 -24.99 -17.46
C LEU A 72 4.05 -24.87 -15.97
N SER A 73 3.08 -25.08 -15.08
CA SER A 73 3.31 -25.06 -13.63
C SER A 73 4.21 -26.22 -13.19
N LEU A 74 3.93 -27.44 -13.67
CA LEU A 74 4.74 -28.63 -13.39
C LEU A 74 6.15 -28.51 -13.98
N HIS A 75 6.30 -27.90 -15.15
CA HIS A 75 7.64 -27.67 -15.73
C HIS A 75 8.48 -26.73 -14.86
N LEU A 76 7.90 -25.63 -14.34
CA LEU A 76 8.60 -24.75 -13.40
C LEU A 76 9.01 -25.50 -12.12
N ILE A 77 8.09 -26.27 -11.53
CA ILE A 77 8.36 -27.06 -10.33
C ILE A 77 9.47 -28.09 -10.61
N HIS A 78 9.46 -28.72 -11.78
CA HIS A 78 10.53 -29.64 -12.18
C HIS A 78 11.88 -28.95 -12.33
N LEU A 79 11.94 -27.77 -12.95
CA LEU A 79 13.17 -26.98 -13.09
C LEU A 79 13.78 -26.60 -11.73
N ARG A 80 12.95 -26.40 -10.70
CA ARG A 80 13.40 -26.12 -9.33
C ARG A 80 14.10 -27.32 -8.67
N TRP A 81 13.57 -28.52 -8.86
CA TRP A 81 13.95 -29.72 -8.10
C TRP A 81 14.88 -30.68 -8.84
N ALA A 82 15.09 -30.52 -10.13
CA ALA A 82 15.90 -31.46 -10.90
C ALA A 82 17.35 -31.55 -10.36
N ASP A 83 17.70 -32.68 -9.73
CA ASP A 83 19.03 -33.00 -9.19
C ASP A 83 20.14 -32.90 -10.25
N ASP A 84 19.76 -33.11 -11.52
CA ASP A 84 20.63 -33.07 -12.69
C ASP A 84 20.30 -31.81 -13.51
N SER A 85 20.38 -30.66 -12.82
CA SER A 85 19.70 -29.42 -13.21
C SER A 85 20.04 -28.98 -14.64
N LEU A 86 19.00 -28.66 -15.43
CA LEU A 86 19.19 -28.03 -16.75
C LEU A 86 20.05 -26.77 -16.63
N PHE A 87 20.01 -26.11 -15.49
CA PHE A 87 20.84 -24.94 -15.19
C PHE A 87 22.35 -25.24 -15.27
N GLU A 88 22.79 -26.40 -14.76
CA GLU A 88 24.20 -26.81 -14.82
C GLU A 88 24.64 -27.21 -16.23
N LYS A 89 23.75 -27.84 -16.99
CA LYS A 89 24.04 -28.32 -18.35
C LYS A 89 23.93 -27.21 -19.40
N ASP A 90 22.91 -26.38 -19.29
CA ASP A 90 22.59 -25.28 -20.19
C ASP A 90 21.79 -24.19 -19.47
N ALA A 91 22.49 -23.29 -18.80
CA ALA A 91 21.91 -22.15 -18.09
C ALA A 91 21.06 -21.23 -19.00
N ALA A 92 21.37 -21.17 -20.30
CA ALA A 92 20.63 -20.36 -21.25
C ALA A 92 19.28 -21.01 -21.58
N ALA A 93 19.25 -22.33 -21.81
CA ALA A 93 18.01 -23.08 -21.95
C ALA A 93 17.16 -23.00 -20.69
N PHE A 94 17.75 -23.20 -19.50
CA PHE A 94 17.03 -23.02 -18.23
C PHE A 94 16.37 -21.65 -18.12
N THR A 95 17.15 -20.59 -18.37
CA THR A 95 16.66 -19.20 -18.30
C THR A 95 15.49 -18.99 -19.26
N ARG A 96 15.62 -19.47 -20.51
CA ARG A 96 14.57 -19.36 -21.53
C ARG A 96 13.30 -20.09 -21.11
N GLU A 97 13.42 -21.36 -20.72
CA GLU A 97 12.28 -22.21 -20.40
C GLU A 97 11.54 -21.71 -19.16
N ALA A 98 12.26 -21.35 -18.10
CA ALA A 98 11.67 -20.80 -16.88
C ALA A 98 10.92 -19.49 -17.17
N LEU A 99 11.54 -18.54 -17.87
CA LEU A 99 10.89 -17.26 -18.18
C LEU A 99 9.70 -17.43 -19.12
N ASN A 100 9.76 -18.34 -20.10
CA ASN A 100 8.63 -18.55 -21.00
C ASN A 100 7.44 -19.20 -20.30
N CYS A 101 7.66 -20.10 -19.34
CA CYS A 101 6.60 -20.56 -18.43
C CYS A 101 6.00 -19.39 -17.64
N VAL A 102 6.85 -18.54 -17.04
CA VAL A 102 6.42 -17.35 -16.29
C VAL A 102 5.56 -16.43 -17.17
N ARG A 103 6.05 -16.05 -18.35
CA ARG A 103 5.35 -15.16 -19.31
C ARG A 103 4.00 -15.72 -19.73
N THR A 104 3.95 -17.01 -20.06
CA THR A 104 2.73 -17.65 -20.54
C THR A 104 1.70 -17.76 -19.41
N LEU A 105 2.10 -18.14 -18.20
CA LEU A 105 1.21 -18.15 -17.05
C LEU A 105 0.71 -16.75 -16.69
N THR A 106 1.58 -15.73 -16.70
CA THR A 106 1.21 -14.31 -16.50
C THR A 106 0.14 -13.87 -17.51
N ARG A 107 0.21 -14.38 -18.75
CA ARG A 107 -0.77 -14.09 -19.80
C ARG A 107 -2.09 -14.84 -19.62
N VAL A 108 -2.05 -16.10 -19.19
CA VAL A 108 -3.20 -17.02 -19.17
C VAL A 108 -4.07 -16.85 -17.91
N LEU A 109 -3.47 -16.75 -16.72
CA LEU A 109 -4.19 -16.76 -15.44
C LEU A 109 -5.24 -15.63 -15.28
N PRO A 110 -5.04 -14.39 -15.77
CA PRO A 110 -6.07 -13.35 -15.75
C PRO A 110 -7.42 -13.80 -16.35
N PHE A 111 -7.40 -14.71 -17.33
CA PHE A 111 -8.61 -15.22 -17.99
C PHE A 111 -9.36 -16.26 -17.17
N VAL A 112 -8.69 -16.88 -16.18
CA VAL A 112 -9.32 -17.67 -15.12
C VAL A 112 -10.10 -16.72 -14.20
N TYR A 113 -9.43 -15.67 -13.71
CA TYR A 113 -9.98 -14.78 -12.70
C TYR A 113 -11.08 -13.85 -13.20
N GLU A 114 -11.07 -13.48 -14.49
CA GLU A 114 -12.16 -12.69 -15.09
C GLU A 114 -13.50 -13.46 -15.18
N CYS A 115 -13.50 -14.78 -14.94
CA CYS A 115 -14.65 -15.65 -15.13
C CYS A 115 -15.11 -16.30 -13.81
N ASP A 116 -16.08 -15.70 -13.13
CA ASP A 116 -16.56 -16.14 -11.81
C ASP A 116 -16.97 -17.62 -11.73
N ARG A 117 -17.50 -18.20 -12.82
CA ARG A 117 -17.89 -19.62 -12.87
C ARG A 117 -16.72 -20.59 -12.68
N LEU A 118 -15.48 -20.13 -12.92
CA LEU A 118 -14.27 -20.92 -12.73
C LEU A 118 -13.74 -20.85 -11.30
N SER A 119 -14.33 -20.06 -10.40
CA SER A 119 -13.83 -19.93 -9.02
C SER A 119 -13.77 -21.27 -8.27
N THR A 120 -14.76 -22.15 -8.45
CA THR A 120 -14.75 -23.48 -7.83
C THR A 120 -13.73 -24.42 -8.48
N TRP A 121 -13.59 -24.35 -9.81
CA TRP A 121 -12.57 -25.09 -10.53
C TRP A 121 -11.17 -24.66 -10.11
N GLU A 122 -10.92 -23.35 -10.03
CA GLU A 122 -9.64 -22.77 -9.63
C GLU A 122 -9.28 -23.19 -8.21
N GLN A 123 -10.25 -23.18 -7.30
CA GLN A 123 -10.05 -23.67 -5.94
C GLN A 123 -9.59 -25.12 -5.90
N SER A 124 -10.31 -26.00 -6.60
CA SER A 124 -9.97 -27.42 -6.66
C SER A 124 -8.66 -27.68 -7.41
N PHE A 125 -8.38 -26.91 -8.45
CA PHE A 125 -7.23 -27.10 -9.32
C PHE A 125 -5.91 -26.66 -8.67
N PHE A 126 -5.89 -25.52 -7.97
CA PHE A 126 -4.67 -24.99 -7.36
C PHE A 126 -4.52 -25.32 -5.87
N TRP A 127 -5.62 -25.35 -5.11
CA TRP A 127 -5.53 -25.27 -3.65
C TRP A 127 -5.96 -26.56 -2.93
N GLU A 128 -6.56 -27.52 -3.63
CA GLU A 128 -6.81 -28.86 -3.09
C GLU A 128 -5.60 -29.79 -3.34
N PRO A 129 -5.27 -30.71 -2.40
CA PRO A 129 -4.26 -31.74 -2.60
C PRO A 129 -4.59 -32.60 -3.82
N THR A 130 -3.59 -32.95 -4.63
CA THR A 130 -3.83 -33.65 -5.90
C THR A 130 -2.68 -34.58 -6.26
N ASP A 131 -3.02 -35.82 -6.66
CA ASP A 131 -2.07 -36.85 -7.14
C ASP A 131 -1.39 -36.49 -8.49
N LYS A 132 -1.94 -35.52 -9.23
CA LYS A 132 -1.41 -35.02 -10.52
C LYS A 132 -0.06 -34.29 -10.40
N LEU A 133 0.49 -34.11 -9.19
CA LEU A 133 1.83 -33.54 -8.97
C LEU A 133 2.98 -34.51 -9.34
N SER A 134 2.66 -35.74 -9.73
CA SER A 134 3.64 -36.68 -10.26
C SER A 134 4.21 -36.15 -11.60
N PRO A 135 5.54 -35.99 -11.74
CA PRO A 135 6.12 -35.63 -13.04
C PRO A 135 5.78 -36.72 -14.07
N PRO A 136 5.59 -36.38 -15.35
CA PRO A 136 5.47 -37.39 -16.39
C PRO A 136 6.76 -38.23 -16.41
N THR A 137 6.67 -39.47 -15.96
CA THR A 137 7.79 -40.41 -15.94
C THR A 137 8.30 -40.57 -17.38
N ILE A 138 9.45 -39.97 -17.69
CA ILE A 138 10.21 -40.25 -18.90
C ILE A 138 10.69 -41.70 -18.76
N SER A 139 9.89 -42.63 -19.25
CA SER A 139 10.23 -44.05 -19.28
C SER A 139 11.33 -44.25 -20.32
N ARG A 140 12.59 -44.04 -19.92
CA ARG A 140 13.73 -44.59 -20.66
C ARG A 140 13.76 -46.09 -20.41
N ASN A 141 13.19 -46.84 -21.35
CA ASN A 141 13.36 -48.29 -21.43
C ASN A 141 14.85 -48.61 -21.53
N ILE A 142 15.46 -49.06 -20.43
CA ILE A 142 16.72 -49.78 -20.46
C ILE A 142 16.46 -51.16 -19.85
N SER A 143 16.28 -52.12 -20.75
CA SER A 143 16.29 -53.55 -20.46
C SER A 143 17.69 -53.99 -20.02
N GLY A 144 17.81 -54.79 -18.96
CA GLY A 144 19.07 -55.45 -18.62
C GLY A 144 19.13 -55.99 -17.19
N GLU A 145 19.12 -57.30 -17.04
CA GLU A 145 19.08 -58.09 -15.81
C GLU A 145 20.29 -57.90 -14.87
N SER A 146 20.08 -57.99 -13.55
CA SER A 146 20.45 -59.15 -12.71
C SER A 146 20.68 -58.76 -11.23
N THR A 147 20.21 -59.64 -10.37
CA THR A 147 20.16 -59.61 -8.90
C THR A 147 21.53 -59.74 -8.22
N THR A 148 21.76 -58.99 -7.13
CA THR A 148 22.21 -59.55 -5.83
C THR A 148 21.94 -58.53 -4.72
N ALA A 149 21.29 -59.00 -3.65
CA ALA A 149 21.03 -58.24 -2.43
C ALA A 149 22.23 -58.35 -1.49
N GLU A 150 22.86 -57.22 -1.15
CA GLU A 150 23.65 -57.08 0.09
C GLU A 150 23.44 -55.67 0.67
N THR A 151 23.11 -55.67 1.96
CA THR A 151 22.82 -54.55 2.85
C THR A 151 24.01 -53.62 3.05
N LEU A 152 23.85 -52.34 2.72
CA LEU A 152 24.65 -51.24 3.29
C LEU A 152 23.78 -50.00 3.49
N ASP A 153 23.73 -49.55 4.74
CA ASP A 153 23.12 -48.30 5.19
C ASP A 153 23.72 -47.10 4.45
N HIS A 154 22.93 -46.49 3.57
CA HIS A 154 23.14 -45.11 3.15
C HIS A 154 21.79 -44.38 3.14
N SER A 155 21.72 -43.36 3.98
CA SER A 155 20.68 -42.32 4.02
C SER A 155 20.66 -41.53 2.71
N GLY A 156 20.12 -42.15 1.66
CA GLY A 156 19.79 -41.50 0.40
C GLY A 156 18.42 -40.87 0.49
N SER A 157 18.36 -39.55 0.32
CA SER A 157 17.15 -38.76 0.16
C SER A 157 16.36 -39.20 -1.06
N SER A 158 15.51 -40.21 -0.91
CA SER A 158 14.47 -40.54 -1.87
C SER A 158 13.38 -39.45 -1.83
N SER A 159 13.28 -38.66 -2.90
CA SER A 159 12.15 -37.81 -3.31
C SER A 159 11.06 -37.61 -2.24
N HIS A 160 11.21 -36.59 -1.39
CA HIS A 160 10.16 -36.13 -0.49
C HIS A 160 9.04 -35.42 -1.27
N HIS A 161 8.22 -36.17 -2.01
CA HIS A 161 6.91 -35.68 -2.41
C HIS A 161 5.98 -35.85 -1.21
N ASP A 162 5.66 -34.73 -0.55
CA ASP A 162 4.61 -34.69 0.47
C ASP A 162 3.25 -34.66 -0.25
N PRO A 163 2.46 -35.76 -0.24
CA PRO A 163 1.19 -35.86 -0.96
C PRO A 163 0.11 -34.89 -0.44
N SER A 164 0.41 -34.11 0.62
CA SER A 164 -0.48 -33.10 1.16
C SER A 164 -0.40 -31.73 0.47
N LYS A 165 0.60 -31.50 -0.40
CA LYS A 165 0.81 -30.19 -1.01
C LYS A 165 -0.04 -29.97 -2.25
N CYS A 166 -0.57 -28.76 -2.42
CA CYS A 166 -1.38 -28.36 -3.57
C CYS A 166 -0.53 -27.61 -4.64
N LEU A 167 -1.01 -27.57 -5.89
CA LEU A 167 -0.28 -27.02 -7.02
C LEU A 167 0.08 -25.53 -6.84
N GLY A 168 -0.85 -24.73 -6.30
CA GLY A 168 -0.66 -23.30 -6.05
C GLY A 168 0.48 -23.03 -5.08
N VAL A 169 0.56 -23.81 -4.00
CA VAL A 169 1.64 -23.72 -3.00
C VAL A 169 3.00 -24.03 -3.61
N GLU A 170 3.12 -25.15 -4.33
CA GLU A 170 4.39 -25.54 -4.97
C GLU A 170 4.80 -24.56 -6.08
N LEU A 171 3.84 -24.01 -6.84
CA LEU A 171 4.11 -22.98 -7.84
C LEU A 171 4.63 -21.70 -7.19
N ILE A 172 3.99 -21.20 -6.13
CA ILE A 172 4.45 -20.00 -5.43
C ILE A 172 5.83 -20.22 -4.83
N ASP A 173 6.05 -21.32 -4.12
CA ASP A 173 7.35 -21.65 -3.53
C ASP A 173 8.45 -21.73 -4.61
N THR A 174 8.11 -22.25 -5.78
CA THR A 174 9.01 -22.29 -6.93
C THR A 174 9.37 -20.90 -7.42
N LEU A 175 8.39 -20.02 -7.58
CA LEU A 175 8.62 -18.63 -8.01
C LEU A 175 9.45 -17.85 -6.99
N LEU A 176 9.17 -18.03 -5.69
CA LEU A 176 9.96 -17.43 -4.61
C LEU A 176 11.42 -17.92 -4.65
N ASP A 177 11.65 -19.23 -4.82
CA ASP A 177 13.00 -19.79 -4.92
C ASP A 177 13.73 -19.29 -6.19
N LEU A 178 13.04 -19.22 -7.34
CA LEU A 178 13.58 -18.68 -8.59
C LEU A 178 13.96 -17.20 -8.46
N ALA A 179 13.24 -16.40 -7.67
CA ALA A 179 13.56 -15.00 -7.40
C ALA A 179 14.86 -14.81 -6.57
N PHE A 180 15.35 -15.89 -5.94
CA PHE A 180 16.59 -15.92 -5.14
C PHE A 180 17.59 -16.97 -5.62
N TRP A 181 17.57 -17.29 -6.91
CA TRP A 181 18.37 -18.35 -7.51
C TRP A 181 19.74 -17.84 -7.96
N SER A 182 20.80 -18.52 -7.51
CA SER A 182 22.18 -18.15 -7.83
C SER A 182 22.53 -18.41 -9.30
N GLY A 183 23.06 -17.40 -9.98
CA GLY A 183 23.36 -17.39 -11.41
C GLY A 183 22.15 -17.12 -12.32
N PHE A 184 20.91 -17.16 -11.80
CA PHE A 184 19.71 -16.83 -12.56
C PHE A 184 19.17 -15.45 -12.21
N THR A 185 18.86 -15.19 -10.94
CA THR A 185 18.39 -13.88 -10.44
C THR A 185 19.35 -13.24 -9.44
N LEU A 186 20.37 -13.97 -9.00
CA LEU A 186 21.48 -13.49 -8.17
C LEU A 186 22.82 -13.79 -8.85
N PRO A 187 23.93 -13.13 -8.46
CA PRO A 187 25.26 -13.56 -8.84
C PRO A 187 25.54 -15.03 -8.44
N ILE A 188 26.47 -15.67 -9.15
CA ILE A 188 26.90 -17.04 -8.84
C ILE A 188 27.62 -17.03 -7.49
N ASN A 189 27.21 -17.91 -6.58
CA ASN A 189 27.81 -18.05 -5.27
C ASN A 189 29.16 -18.76 -5.38
N MET A 190 30.21 -18.24 -4.74
CA MET A 190 31.55 -18.82 -4.74
C MET A 190 31.59 -20.25 -4.17
N ASN A 191 30.59 -20.64 -3.38
CA ASN A 191 30.48 -21.98 -2.80
C ASN A 191 29.94 -23.07 -3.76
N GLY A 192 29.67 -22.73 -5.03
CA GLY A 192 29.44 -23.71 -6.11
C GLY A 192 28.15 -24.51 -6.08
N LYS A 193 27.23 -24.27 -5.13
CA LYS A 193 25.88 -24.88 -5.15
C LYS A 193 24.92 -24.02 -5.97
N ASN A 194 24.47 -24.55 -7.09
CA ASN A 194 23.39 -23.98 -7.89
C ASN A 194 22.06 -24.17 -7.15
N GLY A 195 21.16 -23.18 -7.25
CA GLY A 195 19.86 -23.23 -6.56
C GLY A 195 19.46 -21.95 -5.83
N PRO A 196 18.37 -22.01 -5.04
CA PRO A 196 17.91 -20.90 -4.22
C PRO A 196 18.88 -20.65 -3.05
N THR A 197 19.45 -19.45 -2.98
CA THR A 197 20.47 -19.09 -1.97
C THR A 197 19.99 -18.04 -0.97
N TYR A 198 18.91 -17.32 -1.28
CA TYR A 198 18.34 -16.27 -0.42
C TYR A 198 19.38 -15.22 0.03
N GLY A 199 19.95 -14.52 -0.95
CA GLY A 199 20.74 -13.30 -0.74
C GLY A 199 19.92 -12.04 -1.00
N PHE A 200 20.36 -10.89 -0.49
CA PHE A 200 19.68 -9.61 -0.75
C PHE A 200 19.85 -9.18 -2.21
N TRP A 201 18.80 -8.60 -2.80
CA TRP A 201 18.85 -8.06 -4.17
C TRP A 201 19.65 -6.76 -4.27
N GLN A 202 19.63 -5.97 -3.21
CA GLN A 202 20.17 -4.63 -3.17
C GLN A 202 20.56 -4.27 -1.72
N SER A 203 21.58 -3.44 -1.57
CA SER A 203 22.03 -2.96 -0.26
C SER A 203 21.06 -1.96 0.36
N GLY A 204 20.96 -1.96 1.69
CA GLY A 204 20.03 -1.15 2.48
C GLY A 204 19.82 -1.78 3.87
N ILE A 205 18.56 -1.99 4.24
CA ILE A 205 18.16 -2.70 5.46
C ILE A 205 18.80 -4.09 5.49
N ALA A 206 19.33 -4.46 6.66
CA ALA A 206 20.01 -5.73 6.95
C ALA A 206 21.31 -6.02 6.18
N TYR A 207 21.68 -5.23 5.17
CA TYR A 207 22.90 -5.44 4.39
C TYR A 207 23.45 -4.16 3.76
N GLU A 208 24.58 -3.68 4.27
CA GLU A 208 25.14 -2.37 3.90
C GLU A 208 26.14 -2.42 2.73
N ARG A 209 26.74 -3.60 2.46
CA ARG A 209 27.74 -3.74 1.39
C ARG A 209 27.10 -3.65 0.01
N ARG A 210 27.80 -3.02 -0.95
CA ARG A 210 27.35 -3.00 -2.35
C ARG A 210 27.25 -4.42 -2.89
N LEU A 211 26.15 -4.69 -3.56
CA LEU A 211 25.88 -5.94 -4.26
C LEU A 211 25.94 -5.68 -5.76
N GLU A 212 26.51 -6.63 -6.48
CA GLU A 212 26.47 -6.63 -7.94
C GLU A 212 25.07 -7.06 -8.37
N THR A 213 24.35 -6.15 -9.03
CA THR A 213 23.08 -6.42 -9.70
C THR A 213 23.23 -6.01 -11.16
N SER A 214 22.59 -6.76 -12.06
CA SER A 214 22.61 -6.48 -13.49
C SER A 214 21.20 -6.20 -13.99
N LYS A 215 21.08 -5.57 -15.17
CA LYS A 215 19.78 -5.32 -15.81
C LYS A 215 19.04 -6.61 -16.12
N GLU A 216 19.78 -7.67 -16.44
CA GLU A 216 19.24 -8.99 -16.72
C GLU A 216 18.66 -9.63 -15.46
N PHE A 217 19.33 -9.51 -14.31
CA PHE A 217 18.79 -9.97 -13.03
C PHE A 217 17.53 -9.20 -12.63
N GLU A 218 17.54 -7.87 -12.76
CA GLU A 218 16.34 -7.05 -12.50
C GLU A 218 15.18 -7.42 -13.42
N SER A 219 15.45 -7.62 -14.71
CA SER A 219 14.44 -8.04 -15.68
C SER A 219 13.82 -9.39 -15.31
N ARG A 220 14.64 -10.41 -15.03
CA ARG A 220 14.17 -11.75 -14.63
C ARG A 220 13.35 -11.72 -13.35
N ARG A 221 13.80 -10.98 -12.33
CA ARG A 221 13.02 -10.77 -11.09
C ARG A 221 11.69 -10.10 -11.40
N THR A 222 11.68 -9.08 -12.25
CA THR A 222 10.44 -8.36 -12.61
C THR A 222 9.39 -9.30 -13.20
N GLU A 223 9.76 -10.17 -14.15
CA GLU A 223 8.83 -11.12 -14.74
C GLU A 223 8.28 -12.12 -13.70
N ILE A 224 9.13 -12.62 -12.80
CA ILE A 224 8.72 -13.52 -11.71
C ILE A 224 7.75 -12.81 -10.74
N MET A 225 8.08 -11.58 -10.34
CA MET A 225 7.24 -10.78 -9.46
C MET A 225 5.89 -10.44 -10.11
N GLN A 226 5.85 -10.25 -11.43
CA GLN A 226 4.60 -10.04 -12.17
C GLN A 226 3.69 -11.27 -12.13
N LEU A 227 4.24 -12.48 -12.27
CA LEU A 227 3.43 -13.70 -12.12
C LEU A 227 2.93 -13.87 -10.69
N LEU A 228 3.78 -13.62 -9.68
CA LEU A 228 3.37 -13.63 -8.29
C LEU A 228 2.21 -12.64 -8.02
N LEU A 229 2.32 -11.41 -8.52
CA LEU A 229 1.23 -10.43 -8.46
C LEU A 229 -0.04 -10.90 -9.18
N VAL A 230 0.10 -11.58 -10.33
CA VAL A 230 -1.06 -12.16 -11.03
C VAL A 230 -1.74 -13.21 -10.14
N LEU A 231 -1.00 -14.10 -9.47
CA LEU A 231 -1.55 -15.07 -8.52
C LEU A 231 -2.30 -14.39 -7.36
N GLU A 232 -1.87 -13.20 -6.93
CA GLU A 232 -2.49 -12.38 -5.88
C GLU A 232 -3.62 -11.45 -6.38
N SER A 233 -3.82 -11.34 -7.69
CA SER A 233 -4.66 -10.29 -8.31
C SER A 233 -6.16 -10.55 -8.31
N LYS A 234 -6.62 -11.67 -7.72
CA LYS A 234 -8.04 -12.11 -7.75
C LYS A 234 -9.01 -11.00 -7.34
N CYS A 235 -8.64 -10.15 -6.38
CA CYS A 235 -9.48 -9.07 -5.86
C CYS A 235 -9.80 -7.98 -6.89
N ILE A 236 -8.99 -7.80 -7.94
CA ILE A 236 -9.20 -6.76 -8.97
C ILE A 236 -10.45 -7.05 -9.81
N TYR A 237 -10.86 -8.33 -9.87
CA TYR A 237 -12.04 -8.78 -10.59
C TYR A 237 -13.33 -8.73 -9.76
N LYS A 238 -13.24 -8.23 -8.51
CA LYS A 238 -14.39 -8.09 -7.59
C LYS A 238 -14.74 -6.62 -7.39
N PRO A 239 -16.01 -6.30 -7.10
CA PRO A 239 -16.41 -4.93 -6.77
C PRO A 239 -15.81 -4.50 -5.42
N ALA A 240 -15.56 -3.20 -5.25
CA ALA A 240 -14.85 -2.66 -4.08
C ALA A 240 -15.52 -2.98 -2.73
N ASN A 241 -16.85 -3.12 -2.70
CA ASN A 241 -17.60 -3.48 -1.49
C ASN A 241 -17.43 -4.95 -1.05
N ALA A 242 -16.96 -5.83 -1.94
CA ALA A 242 -16.69 -7.23 -1.62
C ALA A 242 -15.25 -7.45 -1.12
N PHE A 243 -14.38 -6.43 -1.20
CA PHE A 243 -12.95 -6.57 -0.93
C PHE A 243 -12.64 -7.06 0.49
N THR A 244 -13.31 -6.52 1.51
CA THR A 244 -13.02 -6.82 2.93
C THR A 244 -13.30 -8.27 3.33
N ALA A 245 -14.26 -8.90 2.67
CA ALA A 245 -14.65 -10.30 2.89
C ALA A 245 -13.96 -11.28 1.93
N PHE A 246 -13.24 -10.78 0.92
CA PHE A 246 -12.61 -11.60 -0.10
C PHE A 246 -11.19 -11.99 0.32
N GLY A 247 -10.99 -13.28 0.59
CA GLY A 247 -9.67 -13.87 0.81
C GLY A 247 -9.01 -14.27 -0.51
N CYS A 248 -7.67 -14.33 -0.51
CA CYS A 248 -6.90 -14.84 -1.63
C CYS A 248 -5.83 -15.79 -1.09
N GLU A 249 -5.94 -17.07 -1.45
CA GLU A 249 -5.09 -18.14 -0.96
C GLU A 249 -3.60 -17.90 -1.24
N ALA A 250 -3.28 -17.26 -2.37
CA ALA A 250 -1.92 -16.89 -2.71
C ALA A 250 -1.35 -15.85 -1.74
N ILE A 251 -2.12 -14.79 -1.45
CA ILE A 251 -1.70 -13.76 -0.50
C ILE A 251 -1.59 -14.36 0.91
N ASP A 252 -2.56 -15.18 1.31
CA ASP A 252 -2.58 -15.82 2.62
C ASP A 252 -1.37 -16.75 2.81
N PHE A 253 -1.06 -17.56 1.79
CA PHE A 253 0.11 -18.44 1.81
C PHE A 253 1.43 -17.64 1.87
N ILE A 254 1.60 -16.61 1.05
CA ILE A 254 2.84 -15.80 1.02
C ILE A 254 3.00 -15.00 2.32
N SER A 255 1.93 -14.35 2.78
CA SER A 255 1.93 -13.54 4.00
C SER A 255 2.14 -14.37 5.26
N ASN A 256 1.76 -15.66 5.24
CA ASN A 256 1.93 -16.61 6.35
C ASN A 256 2.96 -17.71 6.09
N HIS A 257 3.84 -17.52 5.11
CA HIS A 257 4.79 -18.53 4.68
C HIS A 257 5.63 -19.10 5.84
N HIS A 258 5.64 -20.43 5.98
CA HIS A 258 6.20 -21.16 7.14
C HIS A 258 7.69 -20.88 7.42
N ASP A 259 8.51 -20.64 6.39
CA ASP A 259 9.91 -20.22 6.53
C ASP A 259 10.01 -18.71 6.76
N ARG A 260 10.22 -18.31 8.02
CA ARG A 260 10.38 -16.91 8.44
C ARG A 260 11.60 -16.25 7.78
N LYS A 261 12.68 -16.99 7.50
CA LYS A 261 13.89 -16.42 6.90
C LYS A 261 13.65 -16.03 5.44
N LYS A 262 12.95 -16.88 4.66
CA LYS A 262 12.57 -16.54 3.28
C LYS A 262 11.79 -15.23 3.21
N VAL A 263 10.78 -15.08 4.08
CA VAL A 263 9.99 -13.85 4.17
C VAL A 263 10.86 -12.65 4.53
N GLN A 264 11.80 -12.80 5.47
CA GLN A 264 12.73 -11.72 5.82
C GLN A 264 13.62 -11.30 4.65
N TYR A 265 14.21 -12.23 3.92
CA TYR A 265 15.03 -11.92 2.74
C TYR A 265 14.22 -11.24 1.63
N LEU A 266 12.99 -11.69 1.42
CA LEU A 266 12.04 -11.10 0.47
C LEU A 266 11.66 -9.68 0.88
N LEU A 267 11.18 -9.47 2.12
CA LEU A 267 10.82 -8.16 2.65
C LEU A 267 11.98 -7.16 2.55
N CYS A 268 13.16 -7.53 3.03
CA CYS A 268 14.33 -6.64 2.99
C CYS A 268 14.76 -6.35 1.55
N SER A 269 14.72 -7.32 0.64
CA SER A 269 15.07 -7.11 -0.77
C SER A 269 14.09 -6.15 -1.46
N LEU A 270 12.78 -6.33 -1.24
CA LEU A 270 11.74 -5.43 -1.76
C LEU A 270 11.91 -4.00 -1.23
N LEU A 271 12.07 -3.84 0.09
CA LEU A 271 12.31 -2.53 0.71
C LEU A 271 13.57 -1.87 0.16
N ASN A 272 14.67 -2.62 0.04
CA ASN A 272 15.93 -2.07 -0.45
C ASN A 272 15.83 -1.64 -1.93
N THR A 273 15.14 -2.42 -2.77
CA THR A 273 14.89 -2.07 -4.17
C THR A 273 14.06 -0.79 -4.28
N VAL A 274 12.95 -0.70 -3.55
CA VAL A 274 12.05 0.45 -3.62
C VAL A 274 12.69 1.72 -3.06
N LEU A 275 13.25 1.66 -1.86
CA LEU A 275 13.69 2.85 -1.11
C LEU A 275 15.03 3.40 -1.59
N LYS A 276 15.87 2.53 -2.18
CA LYS A 276 17.13 2.95 -2.78
C LYS A 276 16.95 3.54 -4.18
N TYR A 277 15.78 3.41 -4.81
CA TYR A 277 15.49 4.05 -6.09
C TYR A 277 15.90 5.52 -6.08
N GLN A 278 16.69 5.92 -7.07
CA GLN A 278 17.08 7.31 -7.27
C GLN A 278 16.46 7.76 -8.59
N PRO A 279 15.62 8.82 -8.57
CA PRO A 279 15.15 9.45 -9.80
C PRO A 279 16.33 10.20 -10.42
N ASP A 280 17.20 9.46 -11.11
CA ASP A 280 18.47 9.99 -11.60
C ASP A 280 18.25 10.78 -12.90
N ALA A 281 18.70 12.04 -12.92
CA ALA A 281 18.71 12.87 -14.13
C ALA A 281 19.66 12.34 -15.21
N ARG A 282 20.55 11.38 -14.86
CA ARG A 282 21.54 10.79 -15.77
C ARG A 282 20.95 9.82 -16.81
N TYR A 283 19.71 9.36 -16.64
CA TYR A 283 19.03 8.58 -17.68
C TYR A 283 18.44 9.52 -18.74
N LEU A 284 19.31 9.98 -19.64
CA LEU A 284 18.93 10.76 -20.83
C LEU A 284 18.09 9.94 -21.82
N SER A 285 18.15 8.60 -21.74
CA SER A 285 17.36 7.69 -22.56
C SER A 285 16.15 7.15 -21.77
N PRO A 286 14.93 7.19 -22.34
CA PRO A 286 13.70 6.73 -21.67
C PRO A 286 13.69 5.21 -21.40
N SER A 287 14.23 4.40 -22.31
CA SER A 287 14.14 2.92 -22.21
C SER A 287 14.80 2.32 -20.96
N PRO A 288 16.07 2.65 -20.60
CA PRO A 288 16.68 2.12 -19.39
C PRO A 288 15.99 2.57 -18.09
N ARG A 289 15.43 3.77 -18.09
CA ARG A 289 14.67 4.32 -16.95
C ARG A 289 13.34 3.59 -16.78
N GLU A 290 12.63 3.34 -17.87
CA GLU A 290 11.34 2.66 -17.87
C GLU A 290 11.45 1.21 -17.38
N VAL A 291 12.51 0.48 -17.75
CA VAL A 291 12.75 -0.88 -17.25
C VAL A 291 13.01 -0.89 -15.75
N HIS A 292 13.89 -0.02 -15.25
CA HIS A 292 14.20 0.05 -13.82
C HIS A 292 13.01 0.54 -12.98
N GLU A 293 12.28 1.55 -13.45
CA GLU A 293 11.04 2.02 -12.81
C GLU A 293 9.97 0.93 -12.79
N THR A 294 9.86 0.12 -13.84
CA THR A 294 8.94 -1.02 -13.88
C THR A 294 9.31 -2.06 -12.83
N HIS A 295 10.60 -2.38 -12.68
CA HIS A 295 11.07 -3.29 -11.63
C HIS A 295 10.73 -2.77 -10.23
N VAL A 296 11.07 -1.51 -9.95
CA VAL A 296 10.81 -0.86 -8.66
C VAL A 296 9.32 -0.82 -8.34
N ARG A 297 8.48 -0.45 -9.30
CA ARG A 297 7.03 -0.38 -9.11
C ARG A 297 6.42 -1.77 -8.89
N THR A 298 6.87 -2.78 -9.63
CA THR A 298 6.43 -4.17 -9.43
C THR A 298 6.77 -4.66 -8.02
N CYS A 299 7.99 -4.35 -7.54
CA CYS A 299 8.39 -4.68 -6.17
C CYS A 299 7.57 -3.92 -5.11
N LEU A 300 7.25 -2.64 -5.37
CA LEU A 300 6.39 -1.83 -4.49
C LEU A 300 4.99 -2.42 -4.40
N HIS A 301 4.37 -2.78 -5.52
CA HIS A 301 3.03 -3.38 -5.55
C HIS A 301 3.00 -4.70 -4.81
N PHE A 302 3.96 -5.60 -5.08
CA PHE A 302 4.02 -6.90 -4.39
C PHE A 302 4.24 -6.73 -2.88
N LEU A 303 5.14 -5.82 -2.50
CA LEU A 303 5.36 -5.47 -1.09
C LEU A 303 4.07 -4.97 -0.44
N GLN A 304 3.34 -4.08 -1.10
CA GLN A 304 2.12 -3.49 -0.56
C GLN A 304 1.00 -4.50 -0.42
N VAL A 305 0.79 -5.37 -1.41
CA VAL A 305 -0.23 -6.43 -1.34
C VAL A 305 0.02 -7.30 -0.11
N ASN A 306 1.25 -7.78 0.09
CA ASN A 306 1.57 -8.67 1.21
C ASN A 306 1.68 -7.95 2.57
N LEU A 307 2.19 -6.71 2.58
CA LEU A 307 2.33 -5.94 3.82
C LEU A 307 0.99 -5.37 4.30
N LEU A 308 0.07 -5.01 3.41
CA LEU A 308 -1.21 -4.40 3.77
C LEU A 308 -2.33 -5.43 3.90
N ASN A 309 -2.11 -6.69 3.51
CA ASN A 309 -3.17 -7.70 3.58
C ASN A 309 -3.66 -7.87 5.02
N ARG A 310 -4.98 -7.74 5.14
CA ARG A 310 -5.74 -7.99 6.36
C ARG A 310 -6.92 -8.90 6.09
N THR A 311 -7.21 -9.27 4.84
CA THR A 311 -8.39 -10.06 4.51
C THR A 311 -8.13 -11.56 4.65
N PRO A 312 -9.17 -12.37 4.95
CA PRO A 312 -10.50 -11.95 5.39
C PRO A 312 -10.46 -11.42 6.84
N TRP A 313 -10.97 -10.21 7.07
CA TRP A 313 -11.08 -9.65 8.43
C TRP A 313 -12.54 -9.39 8.78
N VAL A 314 -13.01 -10.08 9.81
CA VAL A 314 -14.32 -9.84 10.41
C VAL A 314 -14.13 -8.79 11.51
N GLU A 315 -14.88 -7.69 11.44
CA GLU A 315 -14.86 -6.67 12.49
C GLU A 315 -15.10 -7.30 13.88
N GLY A 316 -14.23 -6.99 14.84
CA GLY A 316 -14.27 -7.58 16.20
C GLY A 316 -13.43 -8.86 16.38
N SER A 317 -12.86 -9.44 15.32
CA SER A 317 -11.89 -10.54 15.41
C SER A 317 -10.44 -10.03 15.50
N ALA A 318 -9.56 -10.83 16.11
CA ALA A 318 -8.12 -10.57 16.05
C ALA A 318 -7.67 -10.51 14.57
N PRO A 319 -6.82 -9.54 14.19
CA PRO A 319 -6.33 -9.44 12.83
C PRO A 319 -5.57 -10.72 12.46
N PRO A 320 -5.65 -11.18 11.20
CA PRO A 320 -4.94 -12.38 10.78
C PRO A 320 -3.43 -12.20 10.96
N ASP A 321 -2.75 -13.31 11.27
CA ASP A 321 -1.30 -13.34 11.29
C ASP A 321 -0.76 -12.90 9.92
N ASN A 322 0.27 -12.06 9.94
CA ASN A 322 0.96 -11.59 8.75
C ASN A 322 2.44 -11.40 9.08
N ARG A 323 3.27 -12.28 8.51
CA ARG A 323 4.72 -12.31 8.78
C ARG A 323 5.46 -11.13 8.18
N PHE A 324 4.99 -10.57 7.06
CA PHE A 324 5.56 -9.34 6.51
C PHE A 324 5.41 -8.19 7.49
N ARG A 325 4.20 -8.03 8.04
CA ARG A 325 3.89 -6.99 9.02
C ARG A 325 4.63 -7.19 10.34
N ASP A 326 4.67 -8.42 10.85
CA ASP A 326 5.45 -8.78 12.04
C ASP A 326 6.93 -8.41 11.86
N LEU A 327 7.56 -8.84 10.77
CA LEU A 327 8.97 -8.53 10.52
C LEU A 327 9.20 -7.01 10.33
N PHE A 328 8.27 -6.33 9.68
CA PHE A 328 8.35 -4.89 9.43
C PHE A 328 8.20 -4.06 10.73
N SER A 329 7.27 -4.42 11.62
CA SER A 329 7.03 -3.71 12.88
C SER A 329 8.22 -3.81 13.84
N HIS A 330 9.04 -4.84 13.70
CA HIS A 330 10.25 -5.06 14.48
C HIS A 330 11.48 -4.31 13.95
N LEU A 331 11.38 -3.55 12.85
CA LEU A 331 12.48 -2.69 12.38
C LEU A 331 12.65 -1.49 13.33
N HIS A 332 13.71 -1.48 14.15
CA HIS A 332 13.92 -0.45 15.17
C HIS A 332 15.32 0.18 15.14
N LYS A 333 16.28 -0.39 14.40
CA LYS A 333 17.64 0.17 14.32
C LYS A 333 17.61 1.55 13.66
N ALA A 334 18.29 2.53 14.26
CA ALA A 334 18.31 3.90 13.76
C ALA A 334 18.73 4.01 12.28
N THR A 335 19.73 3.23 11.84
CA THR A 335 20.16 3.19 10.43
C THR A 335 19.08 2.67 9.49
N HIS A 336 18.27 1.70 9.92
CA HIS A 336 17.15 1.19 9.14
C HIS A 336 16.00 2.20 9.08
N LEU A 337 15.67 2.85 10.21
CA LEU A 337 14.63 3.88 10.27
C LEU A 337 14.99 5.09 9.42
N GLN A 338 16.26 5.50 9.45
CA GLN A 338 16.78 6.56 8.60
C GLN A 338 16.69 6.17 7.12
N PHE A 339 17.14 4.96 6.74
CA PHE A 339 17.04 4.49 5.35
C PHE A 339 15.59 4.48 4.84
N LEU A 340 14.64 4.03 5.68
CA LEU A 340 13.21 4.04 5.38
C LEU A 340 12.68 5.46 5.19
N ALA A 341 12.98 6.36 6.11
CA ALA A 341 12.54 7.75 6.05
C ALA A 341 13.11 8.47 4.83
N ASP A 342 14.43 8.40 4.63
CA ASP A 342 15.12 9.09 3.55
C ASP A 342 14.65 8.54 2.17
N GLY A 343 14.41 7.23 2.06
CA GLY A 343 13.87 6.60 0.85
C GLY A 343 12.45 7.08 0.50
N ILE A 344 11.53 7.05 1.47
CA ILE A 344 10.13 7.47 1.27
C ILE A 344 10.05 8.97 0.98
N LEU A 345 10.69 9.81 1.80
CA LEU A 345 10.62 11.27 1.67
C LEU A 345 11.21 11.74 0.34
N LYS A 346 12.30 11.12 -0.12
CA LYS A 346 12.91 11.40 -1.43
C LYS A 346 11.93 11.16 -2.58
N ILE A 347 11.18 10.06 -2.56
CA ILE A 347 10.19 9.74 -3.61
C ILE A 347 9.03 10.75 -3.55
N LEU A 348 8.50 11.02 -2.35
CA LEU A 348 7.36 11.93 -2.15
C LEU A 348 7.68 13.38 -2.53
N ARG A 349 8.94 13.80 -2.36
CA ARG A 349 9.41 15.16 -2.66
C ARG A 349 9.39 15.48 -4.16
N GLN A 350 9.62 14.49 -5.03
CA GLN A 350 9.84 14.73 -6.46
C GLN A 350 8.71 15.51 -7.16
N PRO A 351 7.42 15.17 -7.00
CA PRO A 351 6.36 15.92 -7.67
C PRO A 351 6.20 17.35 -7.15
N LEU A 352 6.56 17.62 -5.89
CA LEU A 352 6.55 18.97 -5.34
C LEU A 352 7.64 19.83 -6.00
N GLU A 353 8.87 19.33 -6.07
CA GLU A 353 10.01 20.03 -6.71
C GLU A 353 9.76 20.31 -8.20
N ALA A 354 9.12 19.38 -8.90
CA ALA A 354 8.74 19.55 -10.31
C ALA A 354 7.68 20.64 -10.52
N ASN A 355 6.78 20.85 -9.56
CA ASN A 355 5.76 21.91 -9.64
C ASN A 355 6.28 23.29 -9.20
N SER A 356 7.22 23.34 -8.27
CA SER A 356 7.80 24.60 -7.80
C SER A 356 8.77 25.23 -8.81
N ASN A 357 9.50 24.42 -9.59
CA ASN A 357 10.53 24.91 -10.51
C ASN A 357 10.06 24.85 -11.99
N GLY A 358 9.29 25.85 -12.41
CA GLY A 358 8.83 25.98 -13.81
C GLY A 358 9.94 26.12 -14.88
N LEU A 359 11.22 26.16 -14.50
CA LEU A 359 12.38 26.30 -15.39
C LEU A 359 13.21 25.02 -15.55
N ASN A 360 12.97 23.98 -14.75
CA ASN A 360 13.72 22.72 -14.84
C ASN A 360 13.08 21.75 -15.85
N ILE A 361 13.21 22.08 -17.14
CA ILE A 361 12.74 21.26 -18.29
C ILE A 361 13.33 19.83 -18.29
N VAL A 362 14.40 19.58 -17.52
CA VAL A 362 15.18 18.33 -17.55
C VAL A 362 14.61 17.22 -16.65
N GLN A 363 13.79 17.53 -15.65
CA GLN A 363 13.28 16.52 -14.72
C GLN A 363 11.87 16.07 -15.10
N ARG A 364 11.76 14.94 -15.81
CA ARG A 364 10.47 14.28 -16.08
C ARG A 364 9.82 13.89 -14.72
N PRO A 365 8.59 14.36 -14.42
CA PRO A 365 7.97 14.15 -13.12
C PRO A 365 7.77 12.66 -12.82
N LEU A 366 8.00 12.28 -11.56
CA LEU A 366 7.80 10.90 -11.11
C LEU A 366 6.31 10.62 -10.95
N VAL A 367 5.68 10.01 -11.97
CA VAL A 367 4.22 9.83 -12.03
C VAL A 367 3.69 8.94 -10.90
N TRP A 368 4.42 7.85 -10.60
CA TRP A 368 4.05 6.84 -9.60
C TRP A 368 4.41 7.23 -8.15
N ALA A 369 4.96 8.43 -7.89
CA ALA A 369 5.39 8.81 -6.53
C ALA A 369 4.30 8.67 -5.46
N HIS A 370 3.02 8.88 -5.84
CA HIS A 370 1.87 8.71 -4.97
C HIS A 370 1.66 7.26 -4.50
N GLU A 371 2.15 6.27 -5.27
CA GLU A 371 2.03 4.86 -4.93
C GLU A 371 2.86 4.49 -3.70
N ILE A 372 3.81 5.31 -3.22
CA ILE A 372 4.56 5.03 -1.98
C ILE A 372 3.75 5.35 -0.70
N ILE A 373 2.66 6.11 -0.82
CA ILE A 373 1.88 6.61 0.33
C ILE A 373 1.28 5.48 1.19
N PRO A 374 0.74 4.37 0.65
CA PRO A 374 0.30 3.24 1.45
C PRO A 374 1.43 2.59 2.26
N LEU A 375 2.66 2.53 1.71
CA LEU A 375 3.82 2.03 2.47
C LEU A 375 4.18 2.99 3.61
N LEU A 376 4.14 4.30 3.37
CA LEU A 376 4.32 5.30 4.43
C LEU A 376 3.26 5.15 5.53
N TRP A 377 1.99 5.02 5.15
CA TRP A 377 0.90 4.86 6.12
C TRP A 377 1.12 3.65 7.01
N GLU A 378 1.37 2.48 6.42
CA GLU A 378 1.64 1.27 7.20
C GLU A 378 2.93 1.41 8.03
N SER A 379 3.92 2.16 7.55
CA SER A 379 5.13 2.46 8.32
C SER A 379 4.84 3.29 9.57
N LEU A 380 4.00 4.31 9.46
CA LEU A 380 3.57 5.14 10.59
C LEU A 380 2.64 4.39 11.54
N TYR A 381 1.77 3.54 11.00
CA TYR A 381 0.75 2.83 11.77
C TYR A 381 1.33 1.65 12.56
N SER A 382 2.03 0.73 11.88
CA SER A 382 2.49 -0.53 12.47
C SER A 382 3.82 -0.43 13.21
N ASN A 383 4.68 0.53 12.85
CA ASN A 383 6.01 0.65 13.42
C ASN A 383 6.11 1.91 14.30
N LYS A 384 5.88 1.72 15.61
CA LYS A 384 5.97 2.80 16.61
C LYS A 384 7.35 3.48 16.65
N TYR A 385 8.43 2.77 16.35
CA TYR A 385 9.79 3.33 16.32
C TYR A 385 9.97 4.25 15.13
N PHE A 386 9.45 3.88 13.96
CA PHE A 386 9.44 4.74 12.79
C PHE A 386 8.59 5.98 13.01
N ARG A 387 7.40 5.84 13.59
CA ARG A 387 6.54 6.98 13.94
C ARG A 387 7.23 7.95 14.87
N ALA A 388 7.82 7.46 15.98
CA ALA A 388 8.60 8.29 16.90
C ALA A 388 9.78 8.97 16.19
N PHE A 389 10.54 8.23 15.39
CA PHE A 389 11.67 8.76 14.61
C PHE A 389 11.26 9.89 13.66
N ILE A 390 10.12 9.78 12.97
CA ILE A 390 9.61 10.85 12.11
C ILE A 390 9.22 12.09 12.93
N CYS A 391 8.54 11.92 14.06
CA CYS A 391 8.07 13.02 14.91
C CYS A 391 9.19 13.72 15.69
N GLU A 392 10.29 13.04 15.98
CA GLU A 392 11.38 13.55 16.82
C GLU A 392 12.56 14.13 16.02
N THR A 393 12.67 13.84 14.71
CA THR A 393 13.85 14.23 13.90
C THR A 393 13.63 15.47 13.01
N GLY A 394 12.51 16.17 13.14
CA GLY A 394 12.16 17.34 12.32
C GLY A 394 11.59 16.98 10.93
N ARG A 395 11.63 15.70 10.55
CA ARG A 395 11.09 15.21 9.26
C ARG A 395 9.58 15.34 9.16
N GLN A 396 8.87 15.44 10.28
CA GLN A 396 7.43 15.61 10.31
C GLN A 396 6.95 16.89 9.61
N PHE A 397 7.76 17.95 9.59
CA PHE A 397 7.42 19.21 8.93
C PHE A 397 7.36 19.04 7.41
N GLU A 398 8.44 18.51 6.81
CA GLU A 398 8.49 18.21 5.38
C GLU A 398 7.39 17.21 5.00
N LEU A 399 7.20 16.17 5.80
CA LEU A 399 6.20 15.15 5.53
C LEU A 399 4.77 15.72 5.57
N THR A 400 4.47 16.63 6.51
CA THR A 400 3.17 17.32 6.56
C THR A 400 2.92 18.11 5.27
N VAL A 401 3.93 18.82 4.77
CA VAL A 401 3.83 19.57 3.50
C VAL A 401 3.63 18.62 2.32
N PHE A 402 4.38 17.51 2.25
CA PHE A 402 4.22 16.52 1.18
C PHE A 402 2.82 15.89 1.18
N LEU A 403 2.30 15.52 2.35
CA LEU A 403 0.96 14.94 2.46
C LEU A 403 -0.12 15.97 2.07
N LEU A 404 0.02 17.23 2.50
CA LEU A 404 -0.89 18.30 2.07
C LEU A 404 -0.83 18.54 0.56
N PHE A 405 0.35 18.43 -0.07
CA PHE A 405 0.45 18.49 -1.53
C PHE A 405 -0.45 17.43 -2.20
N TYR A 406 -0.38 16.17 -1.76
CA TYR A 406 -1.20 15.10 -2.34
C TYR A 406 -2.70 15.23 -2.00
N ILE A 407 -3.05 15.79 -0.85
CA ILE A 407 -4.45 16.07 -0.48
C ILE A 407 -5.04 17.19 -1.35
N LEU A 408 -4.26 18.25 -1.60
CA LEU A 408 -4.71 19.48 -2.25
C LEU A 408 -4.52 19.50 -3.77
N ASP A 409 -3.72 18.59 -4.35
CA ASP A 409 -3.40 18.56 -5.77
C ASP A 409 -4.69 18.52 -6.62
N PRO A 410 -4.98 19.59 -7.41
CA PRO A 410 -6.19 19.65 -8.22
C PRO A 410 -6.13 18.73 -9.46
N ASN A 411 -4.93 18.31 -9.86
CA ASN A 411 -4.70 17.56 -11.10
C ASN A 411 -4.72 16.04 -10.90
N LYS A 412 -4.57 15.56 -9.66
CA LYS A 412 -4.55 14.13 -9.31
C LYS A 412 -5.78 13.76 -8.49
N ASN A 413 -6.88 13.46 -9.18
CA ASN A 413 -8.15 13.05 -8.57
C ASN A 413 -8.21 11.54 -8.26
N VAL A 414 -7.18 11.00 -7.58
CA VAL A 414 -7.31 9.68 -6.97
C VAL A 414 -7.76 9.88 -5.53
N GLU A 415 -9.07 9.83 -5.31
CA GLU A 415 -9.72 9.99 -4.01
C GLU A 415 -9.08 9.10 -2.93
N GLY A 416 -8.68 7.88 -3.28
CA GLY A 416 -7.96 6.97 -2.38
C GLY A 416 -6.61 7.52 -1.90
N VAL A 417 -5.85 8.21 -2.76
CA VAL A 417 -4.56 8.82 -2.39
C VAL A 417 -4.80 9.93 -1.37
N LYS A 418 -5.78 10.81 -1.60
CA LYS A 418 -6.13 11.89 -0.67
C LYS A 418 -6.49 11.33 0.71
N ARG A 419 -7.33 10.28 0.73
CA ARG A 419 -7.74 9.60 1.98
C ARG A 419 -6.55 9.01 2.73
N VAL A 420 -5.70 8.22 2.07
CA VAL A 420 -4.54 7.61 2.73
C VAL A 420 -3.52 8.66 3.17
N SER A 421 -3.30 9.72 2.37
CA SER A 421 -2.48 10.86 2.80
C SER A 421 -3.02 11.52 4.06
N LEU A 422 -4.33 11.69 4.17
CA LEU A 422 -4.96 12.24 5.37
C LEU A 422 -4.83 11.29 6.56
N LEU A 423 -4.97 9.98 6.36
CA LEU A 423 -4.73 8.98 7.40
C LEU A 423 -3.28 9.02 7.91
N CYS A 424 -2.29 9.30 7.06
CA CYS A 424 -0.92 9.54 7.52
C CYS A 424 -0.83 10.74 8.47
N VAL A 425 -1.46 11.87 8.13
CA VAL A 425 -1.51 13.06 8.99
C VAL A 425 -2.24 12.75 10.30
N GLN A 426 -3.36 12.03 10.22
CA GLN A 426 -4.12 11.58 11.40
C GLN A 426 -3.27 10.70 12.32
N THR A 427 -2.56 9.71 11.76
CA THR A 427 -1.68 8.83 12.54
C THR A 427 -0.54 9.60 13.21
N MET A 428 0.02 10.63 12.54
CA MET A 428 1.00 11.50 13.18
C MET A 428 0.40 12.40 14.26
N SER A 429 -0.85 12.88 14.06
CA SER A 429 -1.55 13.76 15.00
C SER A 429 -1.80 13.13 16.37
N GLU A 430 -1.90 11.80 16.43
CA GLU A 430 -2.03 11.05 17.69
C GLU A 430 -0.77 11.12 18.57
N ASN A 431 0.38 11.54 18.02
CA ASN A 431 1.61 11.73 18.79
C ASN A 431 1.70 13.18 19.32
N PRO A 432 1.74 13.40 20.66
CA PRO A 432 1.87 14.73 21.24
C PRO A 432 3.06 15.53 20.72
N GLU A 433 4.23 14.88 20.50
CA GLU A 433 5.44 15.56 20.03
C GLU A 433 5.24 16.17 18.63
N TYR A 434 4.47 15.50 17.77
CA TYR A 434 4.09 16.06 16.48
C TYR A 434 3.28 17.34 16.68
N ALA A 435 2.21 17.28 17.47
CA ALA A 435 1.32 18.41 17.71
C ALA A 435 2.06 19.61 18.35
N ILE A 436 2.91 19.36 19.35
CA ILE A 436 3.73 20.39 19.99
C ILE A 436 4.68 21.04 18.97
N SER A 437 5.32 20.24 18.11
CA SER A 437 6.26 20.72 17.11
C SER A 437 5.63 21.67 16.09
N LEU A 438 4.32 21.55 15.83
CA LEU A 438 3.60 22.40 14.87
C LEU A 438 3.55 23.89 15.27
N ASN A 439 3.82 24.24 16.53
CA ASN A 439 3.94 25.64 16.96
C ASN A 439 5.16 26.35 16.34
N LYS A 440 6.12 25.60 15.78
CA LYS A 440 7.28 26.18 15.09
C LYS A 440 6.82 27.07 13.92
N GLN A 441 7.52 28.19 13.73
CA GLN A 441 7.29 29.07 12.58
C GLN A 441 7.48 28.30 11.27
N PHE A 442 6.59 28.52 10.31
CA PHE A 442 6.66 27.87 9.01
C PHE A 442 7.82 28.44 8.19
N GLU A 443 8.64 27.55 7.61
CA GLU A 443 9.78 27.92 6.77
C GLU A 443 9.51 27.50 5.31
N GLY A 444 9.95 28.33 4.35
CA GLY A 444 9.91 27.98 2.92
C GLY A 444 8.54 28.05 2.24
N HIS A 445 7.61 28.86 2.76
CA HIS A 445 6.27 29.03 2.19
C HIS A 445 6.29 29.53 0.74
N ASP A 446 7.17 30.47 0.44
CA ASP A 446 7.32 31.07 -0.90
C ASP A 446 7.80 30.07 -1.97
N ASN A 447 8.41 28.95 -1.55
CA ASN A 447 8.91 27.90 -2.45
C ASN A 447 7.83 26.87 -2.83
N LEU A 448 6.63 26.95 -2.23
CA LEU A 448 5.54 26.01 -2.50
C LEU A 448 4.83 26.33 -3.82
N PRO A 449 4.18 25.34 -4.46
CA PRO A 449 3.30 25.59 -5.59
C PRO A 449 2.20 26.61 -5.26
N SER A 450 1.78 27.39 -6.25
CA SER A 450 0.81 28.49 -6.06
C SER A 450 -0.52 28.06 -5.42
N PHE A 451 -0.99 26.85 -5.71
CA PHE A 451 -2.23 26.31 -5.11
C PHE A 451 -2.10 25.96 -3.62
N MET A 452 -0.87 25.82 -3.12
CA MET A 452 -0.55 25.56 -1.71
C MET A 452 -0.16 26.84 -0.94
N GLN A 453 -0.03 27.97 -1.64
CA GLN A 453 0.33 29.23 -1.02
C GLN A 453 -0.89 29.92 -0.39
N ILE A 454 -0.70 30.38 0.84
CA ILE A 454 -1.66 31.19 1.59
C ILE A 454 -1.19 32.63 1.47
N LYS A 455 -2.07 33.55 1.05
CA LYS A 455 -1.69 34.95 0.83
C LYS A 455 -1.23 35.62 2.15
N ASN A 456 -0.10 36.33 2.11
CA ASN A 456 0.49 37.06 3.24
C ASN A 456 0.69 36.17 4.48
N PHE A 457 1.20 34.96 4.27
CA PHE A 457 1.34 33.97 5.33
C PHE A 457 2.65 34.15 6.11
N HIS A 458 2.52 34.34 7.42
CA HIS A 458 3.63 34.42 8.37
C HIS A 458 3.37 33.59 9.63
N GLY A 459 2.61 32.50 9.48
CA GLY A 459 2.15 31.66 10.58
C GLY A 459 3.09 30.50 10.95
N SER A 460 2.65 29.71 11.91
CA SER A 460 3.27 28.43 12.31
C SER A 460 2.89 27.28 11.36
N TYR A 461 3.52 26.11 11.53
CA TYR A 461 3.06 24.88 10.88
C TYR A 461 1.63 24.50 11.31
N ALA A 462 1.23 24.82 12.54
CA ALA A 462 -0.14 24.66 13.01
C ALA A 462 -1.11 25.55 12.22
N ASP A 463 -0.75 26.82 12.00
CA ASP A 463 -1.55 27.74 11.17
C ASP A 463 -1.72 27.23 9.75
N TYR A 464 -0.64 26.71 9.16
CA TYR A 464 -0.67 26.17 7.81
C TYR A 464 -1.59 24.94 7.73
N LEU A 465 -1.40 23.96 8.61
CA LEU A 465 -2.20 22.74 8.67
C LEU A 465 -3.69 23.06 8.92
N PHE A 466 -3.99 23.82 9.98
CA PHE A 466 -5.37 24.18 10.33
C PHE A 466 -6.04 24.95 9.20
N THR A 467 -5.33 25.89 8.55
CA THR A 467 -5.91 26.65 7.45
C THR A 467 -6.39 25.75 6.32
N TRP A 468 -5.63 24.71 5.96
CA TRP A 468 -6.02 23.76 4.92
C TRP A 468 -7.10 22.78 5.38
N LEU A 469 -6.99 22.18 6.56
CA LEU A 469 -8.03 21.29 7.10
C LEU A 469 -9.39 22.00 7.21
N LEU A 470 -9.41 23.24 7.72
CA LEU A 470 -10.61 24.06 7.79
C LEU A 470 -11.13 24.52 6.43
N THR A 471 -10.28 24.54 5.39
CA THR A 471 -10.75 24.76 4.00
C THR A 471 -11.51 23.55 3.50
N LEU A 472 -10.93 22.37 3.71
CA LEU A 472 -11.49 21.09 3.25
C LEU A 472 -12.78 20.72 3.97
N LEU A 473 -12.93 21.14 5.24
CA LEU A 473 -14.17 20.97 6.01
C LEU A 473 -15.32 21.89 5.60
N ARG A 474 -15.11 22.88 4.73
CA ARG A 474 -16.24 23.73 4.29
C ARG A 474 -17.17 22.90 3.39
N PRO A 475 -18.49 22.90 3.63
CA PRO A 475 -19.43 22.18 2.78
C PRO A 475 -19.31 22.61 1.32
N ASN A 476 -19.27 21.63 0.42
CA ASN A 476 -19.35 21.88 -1.01
C ASN A 476 -20.75 22.38 -1.39
N LYS A 477 -20.89 23.01 -2.57
CA LYS A 477 -22.17 23.56 -3.07
C LYS A 477 -23.33 22.53 -3.13
N ASN A 478 -23.00 21.25 -3.15
CA ASN A 478 -23.97 20.15 -3.21
C ASN A 478 -24.36 19.59 -1.83
N GLY A 479 -23.91 20.21 -0.72
CA GLY A 479 -24.30 19.83 0.65
C GLY A 479 -23.71 18.52 1.19
N HIS A 480 -23.10 17.68 0.35
CA HIS A 480 -22.39 16.48 0.78
C HIS A 480 -21.04 16.84 1.43
N LEU A 481 -20.89 16.47 2.70
CA LEU A 481 -19.61 16.48 3.38
C LEU A 481 -18.74 15.31 2.91
N ASP A 482 -17.44 15.59 2.86
CA ASP A 482 -16.43 14.66 2.38
C ASP A 482 -16.35 13.42 3.30
N ALA A 483 -16.16 12.23 2.73
CA ALA A 483 -15.87 11.00 3.48
C ALA A 483 -14.62 11.15 4.37
N MET A 484 -13.83 12.19 4.12
CA MET A 484 -12.64 12.58 4.86
C MET A 484 -12.93 13.40 6.14
N ALA A 485 -14.17 13.88 6.38
CA ALA A 485 -14.40 14.85 7.45
C ALA A 485 -14.10 14.32 8.85
N ALA A 486 -14.39 13.05 9.13
CA ALA A 486 -14.07 12.41 10.41
C ALA A 486 -12.55 12.45 10.69
N ALA A 487 -11.73 12.15 9.68
CA ALA A 487 -10.28 12.23 9.78
C ALA A 487 -9.79 13.69 9.91
N LEU A 488 -10.38 14.62 9.15
CA LEU A 488 -10.05 16.05 9.22
C LEU A 488 -10.28 16.62 10.63
N VAL A 489 -11.46 16.37 11.22
CA VAL A 489 -11.75 16.86 12.57
C VAL A 489 -10.99 16.09 13.66
N GLY A 490 -10.72 14.79 13.44
CA GLY A 490 -9.87 14.00 14.33
C GLY A 490 -8.46 14.59 14.45
N ILE A 491 -7.85 14.99 13.33
CA ILE A 491 -6.54 15.68 13.34
C ILE A 491 -6.63 17.00 14.11
N ILE A 492 -7.65 17.82 13.84
CA ILE A 492 -7.83 19.10 14.53
C ILE A 492 -7.93 18.87 16.04
N VAL A 493 -8.76 17.93 16.49
CA VAL A 493 -8.95 17.62 17.92
C VAL A 493 -7.66 17.10 18.56
N ASN A 494 -6.95 16.18 17.92
CA ASN A 494 -5.70 15.62 18.45
C ASN A 494 -4.61 16.68 18.64
N VAL A 495 -4.52 17.64 17.70
CA VAL A 495 -3.50 18.68 17.73
C VAL A 495 -3.85 19.82 18.69
N SER A 496 -5.14 20.15 18.83
CA SER A 496 -5.62 21.34 19.53
C SER A 496 -5.09 21.57 20.96
N PRO A 497 -5.01 20.55 21.85
CA PRO A 497 -4.49 20.72 23.21
C PRO A 497 -3.07 21.30 23.28
N TYR A 498 -2.30 21.15 22.21
CA TYR A 498 -0.87 21.50 22.18
C TYR A 498 -0.59 22.82 21.45
N ILE A 499 -1.60 23.47 20.89
CA ILE A 499 -1.43 24.67 20.06
C ILE A 499 -1.44 25.95 20.91
N SER A 500 -0.45 26.79 20.66
CA SER A 500 -0.26 28.11 21.26
C SER A 500 -0.08 29.17 20.18
N HIS A 501 -0.42 30.41 20.50
CA HIS A 501 -0.24 31.57 19.62
C HIS A 501 -0.85 31.42 18.21
N LEU A 502 -1.99 30.75 18.09
CA LEU A 502 -2.67 30.56 16.81
C LEU A 502 -2.88 31.90 16.10
N GLY A 503 -2.57 31.95 14.80
CA GLY A 503 -2.63 33.15 13.99
C GLY A 503 -4.07 33.68 13.85
N ARG A 504 -4.18 34.99 13.63
CA ARG A 504 -5.48 35.68 13.52
C ARG A 504 -6.38 35.12 12.42
N ALA A 505 -5.82 34.87 11.23
CA ALA A 505 -6.58 34.35 10.10
C ALA A 505 -7.11 32.94 10.38
N THR A 506 -6.27 32.07 10.92
CA THR A 506 -6.61 30.69 11.28
C THR A 506 -7.66 30.65 12.39
N SER A 507 -7.45 31.43 13.45
CA SER A 507 -8.40 31.56 14.58
C SER A 507 -9.78 32.03 14.11
N LEU A 508 -9.82 33.06 13.27
CA LEU A 508 -11.07 33.57 12.70
C LEU A 508 -11.76 32.52 11.82
N LYS A 509 -11.00 31.78 11.01
CA LYS A 509 -11.54 30.74 10.13
C LYS A 509 -12.13 29.57 10.92
N LEU A 510 -11.48 29.17 12.02
CA LEU A 510 -11.98 28.14 12.94
C LEU A 510 -13.35 28.53 13.49
N ILE A 511 -13.46 29.74 14.07
CA ILE A 511 -14.70 30.23 14.68
C ILE A 511 -15.79 30.49 13.64
N GLN A 512 -15.45 31.00 12.45
CA GLN A 512 -16.41 31.15 11.34
C GLN A 512 -17.00 29.81 10.89
N LEU A 513 -16.20 28.74 10.95
CA LEU A 513 -16.67 27.42 10.58
C LEU A 513 -17.57 26.83 11.69
N VAL A 514 -17.26 27.06 12.96
CA VAL A 514 -18.16 26.74 14.09
C VAL A 514 -19.50 27.45 13.91
N ASP A 515 -19.48 28.74 13.59
CA ASP A 515 -20.69 29.52 13.32
C ASP A 515 -21.50 29.00 12.13
N LEU A 516 -20.83 28.61 11.05
CA LEU A 516 -21.48 28.00 9.89
C LEU A 516 -22.19 26.70 10.25
N TYR A 517 -21.55 25.80 11.01
CA TYR A 517 -22.13 24.51 11.39
C TYR A 517 -23.21 24.65 12.47
N THR A 518 -23.09 25.64 13.36
CA THR A 518 -24.13 25.98 14.35
C THR A 518 -25.42 26.39 13.63
N ARG A 519 -25.32 27.26 12.61
CA ARG A 519 -26.47 27.71 11.80
C ARG A 519 -27.08 26.63 10.92
N ASN A 520 -26.29 25.64 10.50
CA ASN A 520 -26.71 24.54 9.62
C ASN A 520 -26.96 23.23 10.37
N SER A 521 -27.09 23.27 11.71
CA SER A 521 -27.28 22.10 12.57
C SER A 521 -28.55 21.31 12.24
N LEU A 522 -29.59 21.97 11.74
CA LEU A 522 -30.88 21.39 11.34
C LEU A 522 -30.98 21.01 9.85
N SER A 523 -29.85 20.96 9.12
CA SER A 523 -29.82 20.63 7.68
C SER A 523 -29.95 19.12 7.42
N THR A 524 -30.15 18.72 6.16
CA THR A 524 -30.39 17.33 5.71
C THR A 524 -29.29 16.31 6.08
N SER A 525 -28.12 16.78 6.54
CA SER A 525 -26.97 15.97 6.97
C SER A 525 -26.67 16.18 8.47
N VAL A 526 -27.71 16.06 9.31
CA VAL A 526 -27.68 16.38 10.76
C VAL A 526 -26.54 15.66 11.48
N GLU A 527 -26.40 14.34 11.30
CA GLU A 527 -25.39 13.54 12.03
C GLU A 527 -23.95 13.98 11.74
N MET A 528 -23.62 14.19 10.47
CA MET A 528 -22.29 14.62 10.06
C MET A 528 -22.00 16.06 10.50
N ASN A 529 -22.99 16.97 10.36
CA ASN A 529 -22.86 18.35 10.81
C ASN A 529 -22.68 18.42 12.33
N ALA A 530 -23.42 17.61 13.09
CA ALA A 530 -23.30 17.49 14.54
C ALA A 530 -21.93 16.92 14.94
N MET A 531 -21.44 15.90 14.24
CA MET A 531 -20.11 15.33 14.46
C MET A 531 -19.02 16.40 14.26
N VAL A 532 -19.04 17.12 13.13
CA VAL A 532 -18.06 18.18 12.84
C VAL A 532 -18.15 19.28 13.88
N LEU A 533 -19.35 19.77 14.19
CA LEU A 533 -19.56 20.83 15.19
C LEU A 533 -19.03 20.43 16.57
N THR A 534 -19.35 19.20 17.02
CA THR A 534 -18.91 18.68 18.32
C THR A 534 -17.39 18.63 18.42
N HIS A 535 -16.71 18.09 17.40
CA HIS A 535 -15.26 18.02 17.38
C HIS A 535 -14.61 19.41 17.31
N MET A 536 -15.20 20.33 16.54
CA MET A 536 -14.69 21.71 16.46
C MET A 536 -14.84 22.47 17.79
N VAL A 537 -15.98 22.32 18.48
CA VAL A 537 -16.16 22.91 19.82
C VAL A 537 -15.18 22.30 20.81
N ARG A 538 -15.00 20.96 20.78
CA ARG A 538 -13.99 20.27 21.59
C ARG A 538 -12.58 20.80 21.33
N ALA A 539 -12.21 21.03 20.07
CA ALA A 539 -10.93 21.61 19.69
C ALA A 539 -10.73 23.01 20.27
N VAL A 540 -11.75 23.89 20.16
CA VAL A 540 -11.73 25.23 20.75
C VAL A 540 -11.56 25.14 22.27
N ASN A 541 -12.33 24.31 22.96
CA ASN A 541 -12.24 24.18 24.42
C ASN A 541 -10.88 23.65 24.87
N SER A 542 -10.32 22.66 24.17
CA SER A 542 -9.01 22.10 24.50
C SER A 542 -7.91 23.17 24.42
N MET A 543 -7.98 24.08 23.43
CA MET A 543 -7.06 25.21 23.31
C MET A 543 -7.21 26.28 24.41
N LEU A 544 -8.38 26.32 25.08
CA LEU A 544 -8.66 27.24 26.18
C LEU A 544 -8.30 26.63 27.55
N GLU A 545 -8.58 25.35 27.73
CA GLU A 545 -8.38 24.62 29.00
C GLU A 545 -6.90 24.37 29.29
N GLU A 546 -6.10 24.02 28.28
CA GLU A 546 -4.65 23.75 28.40
C GLU A 546 -3.81 25.03 28.48
N TYR A 547 -4.43 26.13 28.93
CA TYR A 547 -3.82 27.44 29.06
C TYR A 547 -2.63 27.42 30.04
N LYS A 548 -1.44 27.75 29.52
CA LYS A 548 -0.28 28.13 30.32
C LYS A 548 -0.05 29.65 30.20
N PRO A 549 0.22 30.36 31.31
CA PRO A 549 0.51 31.79 31.26
C PRO A 549 1.62 32.12 30.26
N GLY A 550 1.31 32.99 29.29
CA GLY A 550 2.25 33.41 28.25
C GLY A 550 2.22 32.61 26.94
N THR A 551 1.44 31.52 26.84
CA THR A 551 1.26 30.74 25.59
C THR A 551 -0.16 30.86 25.03
N GLU A 552 -0.84 31.97 25.32
CA GLU A 552 -2.25 32.19 25.02
C GLU A 552 -2.52 32.23 23.53
N ASN A 553 -3.66 31.66 23.15
CA ASN A 553 -4.27 31.89 21.85
C ASN A 553 -5.07 33.21 21.88
N GLU A 554 -4.39 34.36 22.06
CA GLU A 554 -5.02 35.69 22.15
C GLU A 554 -5.96 35.99 20.97
N ASN A 555 -5.55 35.58 19.76
CA ASN A 555 -6.35 35.76 18.56
C ASN A 555 -7.61 34.89 18.54
N LEU A 556 -7.56 33.71 19.15
CA LEU A 556 -8.70 32.81 19.30
C LEU A 556 -9.69 33.39 20.32
N LEU A 557 -9.20 33.87 21.46
CA LEU A 557 -10.01 34.58 22.46
C LEU A 557 -10.74 35.76 21.83
N TRP A 558 -10.03 36.56 21.03
CA TRP A 558 -10.62 37.67 20.29
C TRP A 558 -11.67 37.21 19.27
N ALA A 559 -11.42 36.11 18.55
CA ALA A 559 -12.35 35.57 17.59
C ALA A 559 -13.63 35.03 18.26
N ILE A 560 -13.50 34.35 19.40
CA ILE A 560 -14.63 33.89 20.23
C ILE A 560 -15.46 35.10 20.68
N TRP A 561 -14.83 36.11 21.27
CA TRP A 561 -15.51 37.35 21.69
C TRP A 561 -16.24 38.02 20.52
N LYS A 562 -15.61 38.12 19.35
CA LYS A 562 -16.21 38.72 18.15
C LYS A 562 -17.46 37.96 17.67
N TYR A 563 -17.48 36.64 17.83
CA TYR A 563 -18.58 35.76 17.44
C TYR A 563 -19.37 35.25 18.67
N GLY A 564 -19.47 36.06 19.73
CA GLY A 564 -20.12 35.66 20.97
C GLY A 564 -21.54 35.12 20.78
N THR A 565 -22.33 35.69 19.87
CA THR A 565 -23.69 35.24 19.53
C THR A 565 -23.74 33.80 19.00
N THR A 566 -22.67 33.32 18.36
CA THR A 566 -22.56 31.91 17.94
C THR A 566 -22.57 30.98 19.16
N PHE A 567 -21.88 31.37 20.23
CA PHE A 567 -21.78 30.58 21.46
C PHE A 567 -23.04 30.67 22.32
N GLU A 568 -23.78 31.78 22.25
CA GLU A 568 -25.14 31.88 22.79
C GLU A 568 -26.08 30.89 22.09
N HIS A 569 -26.11 30.88 20.74
CA HIS A 569 -26.94 29.93 19.98
C HIS A 569 -26.53 28.47 20.22
N LEU A 570 -25.24 28.18 20.41
CA LEU A 570 -24.77 26.84 20.80
C LEU A 570 -25.29 26.42 22.18
N ALA A 571 -25.38 27.36 23.13
CA ALA A 571 -25.94 27.09 24.44
C ALA A 571 -27.45 26.80 24.35
N ASP A 572 -28.18 27.53 23.50
CA ASP A 572 -29.61 27.30 23.26
C ASP A 572 -29.87 25.95 22.57
N LEU A 573 -29.06 25.58 21.57
CA LEU A 573 -29.12 24.26 20.92
C LEU A 573 -28.96 23.10 21.91
N ARG A 574 -28.17 23.29 22.98
CA ARG A 574 -28.00 22.30 24.05
C ARG A 574 -29.27 22.14 24.90
N MET A 575 -30.11 23.16 24.98
CA MET A 575 -31.37 23.11 25.71
C MET A 575 -32.50 22.45 24.90
N GLU A 576 -32.46 22.54 23.56
CA GLU A 576 -33.42 21.94 22.63
C GLU A 576 -33.07 20.49 22.20
N VAL A 577 -32.41 19.69 23.04
CA VAL A 577 -32.14 18.28 22.68
C VAL A 577 -33.46 17.49 22.68
N ASP A 578 -33.98 17.30 21.47
CA ASP A 578 -35.12 16.46 21.13
C ASP A 578 -34.97 15.04 21.74
N PRO A 579 -36.00 14.50 22.44
CA PRO A 579 -35.97 13.14 22.98
C PRO A 579 -35.61 12.04 21.96
N SER A 580 -35.78 12.30 20.66
CA SER A 580 -35.33 11.42 19.56
C SER A 580 -33.79 11.28 19.48
N PHE A 581 -33.04 12.36 19.74
CA PHE A 581 -31.57 12.36 19.71
C PHE A 581 -30.97 11.60 20.91
N LYS A 582 -31.64 11.64 22.08
CA LYS A 582 -31.28 10.80 23.23
C LYS A 582 -31.38 9.30 22.91
N GLN A 583 -32.40 8.89 22.15
CA GLN A 583 -32.54 7.49 21.71
C GLN A 583 -31.44 7.08 20.72
N VAL A 584 -31.02 7.96 19.81
CA VAL A 584 -29.91 7.69 18.87
C VAL A 584 -28.59 7.52 19.63
N VAL A 585 -28.34 8.36 20.64
CA VAL A 585 -27.14 8.24 21.50
C VAL A 585 -27.18 6.96 22.36
N GLU A 586 -28.34 6.54 22.86
CA GLU A 586 -28.48 5.25 23.55
C GLU A 586 -28.33 4.05 22.60
N GLN A 587 -28.77 4.14 21.35
CA GLN A 587 -28.52 3.10 20.34
C GLN A 587 -27.05 2.98 19.93
N ILE A 588 -26.31 4.10 19.91
CA ILE A 588 -24.86 4.12 19.71
C ILE A 588 -24.14 3.49 20.93
N ARG A 589 -24.70 3.67 22.13
CA ARG A 589 -24.19 3.06 23.37
C ARG A 589 -24.43 1.54 23.44
N GLU A 590 -25.55 1.07 22.92
CA GLU A 590 -25.87 -0.37 22.82
C GLU A 590 -25.09 -1.11 21.72
N SER A 591 -24.56 -0.41 20.72
CA SER A 591 -23.79 -0.99 19.61
C SER A 591 -22.28 -1.17 19.88
N GLY A 592 -21.82 -0.97 21.12
CA GLY A 592 -20.50 -1.43 21.57
C GLY A 592 -19.30 -0.65 21.05
N ILE A 593 -19.48 0.59 20.60
CA ILE A 593 -18.35 1.49 20.29
C ILE A 593 -17.83 2.05 21.62
N THR A 594 -16.61 1.67 21.98
CA THR A 594 -15.91 1.96 23.24
C THR A 594 -15.99 3.44 23.66
N GLU A 595 -16.41 3.66 24.92
CA GLU A 595 -16.50 4.96 25.60
C GLU A 595 -15.16 5.73 25.64
N PRO A 596 -15.19 7.07 25.67
CA PRO A 596 -14.22 7.86 26.42
C PRO A 596 -14.60 7.89 27.91
N THR A 597 -13.59 7.68 28.76
CA THR A 597 -13.61 7.57 30.22
C THR A 597 -14.45 8.64 30.93
N LEU A 598 -15.47 8.24 31.70
CA LEU A 598 -16.19 9.06 32.69
C LEU A 598 -15.44 9.09 34.04
N CYS A 599 -15.44 10.25 34.71
CA CYS A 599 -15.00 10.35 36.10
C CYS A 599 -15.98 9.65 37.07
N PRO A 600 -15.51 9.16 38.24
CA PRO A 600 -16.25 8.22 39.09
C PRO A 600 -17.45 8.80 39.86
N ASP A 601 -17.74 10.10 39.75
CA ASP A 601 -18.78 10.77 40.53
C ASP A 601 -20.06 11.08 39.74
N GLY A 602 -20.16 10.62 38.48
CA GLY A 602 -21.39 10.76 37.68
C GLY A 602 -21.68 12.20 37.24
N THR A 603 -20.71 13.12 37.32
CA THR A 603 -20.84 14.44 36.72
C THR A 603 -20.53 14.42 35.23
N VAL A 604 -21.46 14.94 34.42
CA VAL A 604 -21.25 15.21 33.00
C VAL A 604 -20.28 16.39 32.90
N LEU A 605 -19.04 16.10 32.49
CA LEU A 605 -17.99 17.11 32.28
C LEU A 605 -18.52 18.27 31.43
N HIS A 606 -18.41 19.46 31.99
CA HIS A 606 -18.95 20.72 31.52
C HIS A 606 -17.90 21.43 30.64
N PRO A 607 -18.08 21.61 29.31
CA PRO A 607 -17.05 22.23 28.49
C PRO A 607 -17.43 23.63 27.95
N LEU A 608 -18.56 24.24 28.35
CA LEU A 608 -19.01 25.54 27.81
C LEU A 608 -18.73 26.77 28.71
N ILE A 609 -18.20 26.61 29.93
CA ILE A 609 -18.04 27.75 30.87
C ILE A 609 -17.02 28.75 30.34
N ALA A 610 -15.81 28.30 29.96
CA ALA A 610 -14.76 29.23 29.56
C ALA A 610 -15.11 30.07 28.32
N ALA A 611 -15.59 29.46 27.23
CA ALA A 611 -15.91 30.20 25.99
C ALA A 611 -17.15 31.11 26.12
N SER A 612 -18.18 30.68 26.88
CA SER A 612 -19.37 31.50 27.15
C SER A 612 -19.02 32.68 28.07
N ASP A 613 -18.21 32.46 29.10
CA ASP A 613 -17.75 33.54 29.99
C ASP A 613 -16.90 34.56 29.23
N ILE A 614 -16.07 34.12 28.27
CA ILE A 614 -15.29 35.00 27.39
C ILE A 614 -16.19 35.77 26.41
N ALA A 615 -17.22 35.12 25.86
CA ALA A 615 -18.20 35.78 24.98
C ALA A 615 -19.01 36.88 25.71
N ASN A 616 -19.23 36.71 27.01
CA ASN A 616 -19.98 37.62 27.87
C ASN A 616 -19.14 38.74 28.52
N LEU A 617 -17.84 38.86 28.21
CA LEU A 617 -16.98 39.93 28.71
C LEU A 617 -17.38 41.31 28.16
N ASP A 618 -17.49 42.28 29.07
CA ASP A 618 -17.79 43.68 28.78
C ASP A 618 -16.86 44.24 27.69
N LYS A 619 -17.44 44.91 26.68
CA LYS A 619 -16.72 45.28 25.44
C LYS A 619 -15.54 46.22 25.68
N ASP A 620 -15.56 46.96 26.80
CA ASP A 620 -14.49 47.86 27.22
C ASP A 620 -13.30 47.17 27.91
N LYS A 621 -13.46 45.89 28.32
CA LYS A 621 -12.41 45.05 28.95
C LYS A 621 -11.83 43.97 28.01
N ALA A 622 -12.17 44.02 26.73
CA ALA A 622 -11.79 42.99 25.76
C ALA A 622 -10.26 42.78 25.64
N PRO A 623 -9.77 41.53 25.48
CA PRO A 623 -8.38 41.28 25.10
C PRO A 623 -8.12 41.91 23.72
N ARG A 624 -7.34 42.99 23.70
CA ARG A 624 -6.94 43.64 22.45
C ARG A 624 -5.80 42.82 21.85
N PRO A 625 -5.89 42.37 20.59
CA PRO A 625 -4.79 41.67 19.95
C PRO A 625 -3.55 42.58 19.96
N ARG A 626 -2.42 42.07 20.44
CA ARG A 626 -1.14 42.79 20.32
C ARG A 626 -0.81 42.89 18.84
N LEU A 627 -1.06 44.06 18.24
CA LEU A 627 -0.47 44.44 16.97
C LEU A 627 1.04 44.43 17.17
N GLY A 628 1.71 43.39 16.69
CA GLY A 628 3.16 43.40 16.54
C GLY A 628 3.52 44.69 15.80
N ARG A 629 4.20 45.60 16.48
CA ARG A 629 4.77 46.78 15.82
C ARG A 629 5.80 46.26 14.84
N GLY A 630 5.41 46.14 13.58
CA GLY A 630 6.35 46.20 12.48
C GLY A 630 7.12 47.50 12.64
N ARG A 631 8.41 47.41 12.96
CA ARG A 631 9.33 48.49 12.67
C ARG A 631 9.37 48.57 11.14
N THR A 632 8.93 49.72 10.65
CA THR A 632 9.22 50.25 9.31
C THR A 632 10.68 50.14 8.97
#